data_AF-V5F6H4-F1
#
_entry.id   AF-V5F6H4-F1
#
_cell.length_a   1.000
_cell.length_b   1.000
_cell.length_c   1.000
_cell.angle_alpha   90.00
_cell.angle_beta   90.00
_cell.angle_gamma   90.00
#
_symmetry.space_group_name_H-M   'P 1'
#
loop_
_entity.id
_entity.type
_entity.pdbx_description
1 polymer ?
#
loop_
_entity_poly.entity_id
_entity_poly.type
_entity_poly.pdbx_seq_one_letter_code
_entity_poly.pdbx_strand_id
1 'polypeptide(L)' 'MKELRVQSNGKPIRAFFAFDPERTGIILCGGDKTGDKRFYKRMIPIADAEFDEHLEELKNEK' A
#
# COMPACT_ATOMS: atom_id res chain seq x y z
N MET A 1 6.39 -1.12 5.84
CA MET A 1 5.28 -0.46 5.13
C MET A 1 4.65 0.64 6.00
N LYS A 2 4.13 1.71 5.39
CA LYS A 2 3.44 2.81 6.07
C LYS A 2 2.08 3.08 5.39
N GLU A 3 1.23 3.86 6.06
CA GLU A 3 -0.09 4.26 5.56
C GLU A 3 -0.14 5.78 5.39
N LEU A 4 -0.60 6.24 4.23
CA LEU A 4 -1.02 7.61 3.99
C LEU A 4 -2.52 7.74 4.30
N ARG A 5 -2.86 8.71 5.15
CA ARG A 5 -4.25 8.99 5.54
C ARG A 5 -4.74 10.24 4.83
N VAL A 6 -5.54 10.05 3.80
CA VAL A 6 -6.09 11.14 2.99
C VAL A 6 -7.56 11.33 3.33
N GLN A 7 -7.97 12.58 3.53
CA GLN A 7 -9.37 12.96 3.61
C GLN A 7 -9.76 13.64 2.30
N SER A 8 -10.69 13.07 1.55
CA SER A 8 -11.13 13.63 0.26
C SER A 8 -12.64 13.57 0.16
N ASN A 9 -13.30 14.72 -0.01
CA ASN A 9 -14.77 14.81 -0.14
C ASN A 9 -15.55 14.03 0.95
N GLY A 10 -15.08 14.10 2.19
CA GLY A 10 -15.69 13.37 3.32
C GLY A 10 -15.31 11.88 3.41
N LYS A 11 -14.61 11.33 2.41
CA LYS A 11 -14.18 9.93 2.37
C LYS A 11 -12.76 9.78 2.94
N PRO A 12 -12.56 8.96 3.99
CA PRO A 12 -11.24 8.59 4.50
C PRO A 12 -10.58 7.57 3.56
N ILE A 13 -9.79 8.07 2.62
CA ILE A 13 -8.95 7.24 1.75
C ILE A 13 -7.68 6.84 2.53
N ARG A 14 -7.29 5.56 2.42
CA ARG A 14 -6.05 5.02 2.97
C ARG A 14 -5.25 4.41 1.85
N ALA A 15 -4.02 4.86 1.67
CA ALA A 15 -3.08 4.29 0.72
C ALA A 15 -1.88 3.71 1.46
N PHE A 16 -1.47 2.50 1.12
CA PHE A 16 -0.30 1.84 1.66
C PHE A 16 0.89 2.14 0.77
N PHE A 17 2.02 2.42 1.39
CA PHE A 17 3.25 2.74 0.66
C PHE A 17 4.47 2.18 1.39
N ALA A 18 5.53 1.97 0.63
CA ALA A 18 6.83 1.53 1.12
C ALA A 18 7.95 2.28 0.39
N PHE A 19 9.14 2.20 0.96
CA PHE A 19 10.37 2.54 0.25
C PHE A 19 11.08 1.23 -0.07
N ASP A 20 11.48 1.07 -1.32
CA ASP A 20 12.30 -0.06 -1.74
C ASP A 20 13.79 0.14 -1.35
N PRO A 21 14.66 -0.87 -1.56
CA PRO A 21 16.09 -0.76 -1.25
C PRO A 21 16.81 0.35 -2.01
N GLU A 22 16.26 0.82 -3.13
CA GLU A 22 16.80 1.90 -3.96
C GLU A 22 16.31 3.28 -3.52
N ARG A 23 15.54 3.33 -2.41
CA ARG A 23 14.95 4.52 -1.80
C ARG A 23 13.87 5.16 -2.67
N THR A 24 13.28 4.39 -3.59
CA THR A 24 12.11 4.82 -4.35
C THR A 24 10.86 4.59 -3.52
N GLY A 25 10.04 5.63 -3.39
CA GLY A 25 8.75 5.54 -2.72
C GLY A 25 7.69 4.98 -3.67
N ILE A 26 7.10 3.85 -3.32
CA ILE A 26 6.07 3.16 -4.12
C ILE A 26 4.75 3.14 -3.36
N ILE A 27 3.66 3.39 -4.09
CA ILE A 27 2.29 3.20 -3.60
C ILE A 27 1.88 1.79 -3.99
N LEU A 28 1.42 1.02 -3.01
CA LEU A 28 1.00 -0.37 -3.16
C LEU A 28 -0.49 -0.36 -3.53
N CYS A 29 -1.36 -0.54 -2.54
CA CYS A 29 -2.80 -0.44 -2.73
C CYS A 29 -3.41 0.73 -1.95
N GLY A 30 -4.58 1.18 -2.39
CA GLY A 30 -5.34 2.22 -1.72
C GLY A 30 -6.85 1.98 -1.80
N GLY A 31 -7.58 2.44 -0.79
CA GLY A 31 -9.03 2.26 -0.73
C GLY A 31 -9.74 3.20 0.20
N ASP A 32 -11.06 3.32 -0.01
CA ASP A 32 -11.96 4.03 0.88
C ASP A 32 -12.25 3.17 2.12
N LYS A 33 -11.94 3.70 3.31
CA LYS A 33 -12.15 3.02 4.59
C LYS A 33 -13.58 3.17 5.13
N THR A 34 -14.42 4.04 4.55
CA THR A 34 -15.71 4.44 5.12
C THR A 34 -16.52 3.26 5.66
N GLY A 35 -16.70 3.21 6.98
CA GLY A 35 -17.51 2.19 7.67
C GLY A 35 -16.96 0.76 7.62
N ASP A 36 -15.83 0.50 6.95
CA ASP A 36 -15.30 -0.85 6.76
C ASP A 36 -14.35 -1.26 7.91
N LYS A 37 -14.86 -2.11 8.80
CA LYS A 37 -14.11 -2.70 9.91
C LYS A 37 -13.10 -3.76 9.44
N ARG A 38 -13.32 -4.40 8.28
CA ARG A 38 -12.44 -5.43 7.72
C ARG A 38 -11.42 -4.86 6.73
N PHE A 39 -11.44 -3.55 6.49
CA PHE A 39 -10.53 -2.86 5.57
C PHE A 39 -9.08 -3.31 5.72
N TYR A 40 -8.50 -3.18 6.92
CA TYR A 40 -7.10 -3.55 7.16
C TYR A 40 -6.83 -5.04 6.97
N LYS A 41 -7.77 -5.90 7.38
CA LYS A 41 -7.65 -7.35 7.20
C LYS A 41 -7.56 -7.75 5.72
N ARG A 42 -8.14 -6.94 4.81
CA ARG A 42 -8.08 -7.16 3.36
C ARG A 42 -6.90 -6.45 2.71
N MET A 43 -6.65 -5.20 3.07
CA MET A 43 -5.66 -4.37 2.39
C MET A 43 -4.22 -4.71 2.77
N ILE A 44 -3.95 -5.08 4.03
CA ILE A 44 -2.59 -5.46 4.48
C ILE A 44 -2.02 -6.61 3.64
N PRO A 45 -2.68 -7.78 3.50
CA PRO A 45 -2.12 -8.87 2.72
C PRO A 45 -1.98 -8.55 1.23
N ILE A 46 -2.82 -7.66 0.68
CA ILE A 46 -2.67 -7.18 -0.71
C ILE A 46 -1.41 -6.33 -0.83
N ALA A 47 -1.24 -5.36 0.07
CA ALA A 47 -0.06 -4.50 0.06
C ALA A 47 1.24 -5.29 0.30
N ASP A 48 1.20 -6.30 1.17
CA ASP A 48 2.36 -7.17 1.42
C ASP A 48 2.74 -7.95 0.15
N ALA A 49 1.75 -8.55 -0.53
CA ALA A 49 1.98 -9.28 -1.78
C ALA A 49 2.51 -8.38 -2.91
N GLU A 50 1.93 -7.19 -3.09
CA GLU A 50 2.42 -6.20 -4.08
C GLU A 50 3.85 -5.75 -3.77
N PHE A 51 4.21 -5.65 -2.49
CA PHE A 51 5.57 -5.28 -2.11
C PHE A 51 6.57 -6.41 -2.34
N ASP A 52 6.19 -7.65 -2.03
CA ASP A 52 7.02 -8.83 -2.30
C ASP A 52 7.27 -8.99 -3.80
N GLU A 53 6.24 -8.83 -4.64
CA GLU A 53 6.34 -8.84 -6.10
C GLU A 53 7.31 -7.75 -6.60
N HIS A 54 7.17 -6.51 -6.14
CA HIS A 54 8.09 -5.41 -6.48
C HIS A 54 9.54 -5.72 -6.11
N LEU A 55 9.76 -6.38 -4.96
CA LEU A 55 11.11 -6.76 -4.53
C LEU A 55 11.69 -7.92 -5.35
N GLU A 56 10.86 -8.81 -5.90
CA GLU A 56 11.29 -9.86 -6.82
C GLU A 56 11.68 -9.28 -8.19
N GLU A 57 10.87 -8.37 -8.72
CA GLU A 57 11.16 -7.65 -9.97
C GLU A 57 12.50 -6.89 -9.87
N LEU A 58 12.71 -6.13 -8.80
CA LEU A 58 13.97 -5.41 -8.55
C LEU A 58 15.21 -6.32 -8.44
N LYS A 59 15.04 -7.57 -8.02
CA LYS A 59 16.15 -8.54 -7.98
C LYS A 59 16.45 -9.09 -9.37
N ASN A 60 15.43 -9.29 -10.19
CA ASN A 60 15.57 -9.84 -11.55
C ASN A 60 16.09 -8.80 -12.56
N GLU A 61 15.91 -7.51 -12.28
CA GLU A 61 16.49 -6.41 -13.08
C GLU A 61 17.99 -6.16 -12.79
N LYS A 62 18.56 -6.83 -11.78
CA LYS A 62 20.00 -6.76 -11.42
C LYS A 62 20.81 -7.88 -12.03
#